data_AF-W5YTB6-F1
#
_entry.id   AF-W5YTB6-F1
#
_cell.length_a   1.000
_cell.length_b   1.000
_cell.length_c   1.000
_cell.angle_alpha   90.00
_cell.angle_beta   90.00
_cell.angle_gamma   90.00
#
_symmetry.space_group_name_H-M   'P 1'
#
loop_
_entity.id
_entity.type
_entity.pdbx_description
1 polymer ?
#
loop_
_entity_poly.entity_id
_entity_poly.type
_entity_poly.pdbx_seq_one_letter_code
_entity_poly.pdbx_strand_id
1 'polypeptide(L)'
;MIRKISVAWVLVLAVLASGCASPQDNDSIWYIDVAAPEHYDVWGVEMFLEKTGERSWRQPVGYVGCCWEGPNGPTGSGSRVDPFPELIWIRWFSFAEQKYYVKLIEVPPNLLERMRKPAPYATQIDMRSGPRDTMVIGLAPGGTVVVWILNQIGNEIEVMRMKATEVPGDPDDFEVGTRNYLEKHGDYLQEHGIPTEGW
;
A
#
# COMPACT_ATOMS: atom_id res chain seq x y z
N MET A 1 1.54 -66.83 -31.71
CA MET A 1 1.95 -65.40 -31.79
C MET A 1 1.12 -64.62 -30.78
N ILE A 2 1.60 -64.46 -29.55
CA ILE A 2 1.00 -63.54 -28.58
C ILE A 2 2.15 -62.72 -28.02
N ARG A 3 2.10 -61.44 -28.37
CA ARG A 3 3.15 -60.44 -28.24
C ARG A 3 3.30 -60.14 -26.75
N LYS A 4 4.45 -60.48 -26.15
CA LYS A 4 4.82 -60.05 -24.80
C LYS A 4 4.95 -58.54 -24.82
N ILE A 5 3.87 -57.82 -24.54
CA ILE A 5 3.90 -56.38 -24.31
C ILE A 5 4.58 -56.22 -22.96
N SER A 6 5.86 -55.84 -23.03
CA SER A 6 6.73 -55.68 -21.89
C SER A 6 6.10 -54.76 -20.85
N VAL A 7 5.89 -55.29 -19.63
CA VAL A 7 5.43 -54.56 -18.43
C VAL A 7 6.26 -53.27 -18.18
N ALA A 8 7.50 -53.24 -18.69
CA ALA A 8 8.36 -52.06 -18.70
C ALA A 8 7.76 -50.81 -19.39
N TRP A 9 6.87 -50.96 -20.38
CA TRP A 9 6.26 -49.81 -21.07
C TRP A 9 5.13 -49.14 -20.30
N VAL A 10 4.46 -49.87 -19.39
CA VAL A 10 3.36 -49.32 -18.59
C VAL A 10 3.89 -48.48 -17.42
N LEU A 11 5.08 -48.81 -16.90
CA LEU A 11 5.72 -48.06 -15.81
C LEU A 11 6.39 -46.75 -16.28
N VAL A 12 6.81 -46.67 -17.55
CA VAL A 12 7.43 -45.44 -18.09
C VAL A 12 6.39 -44.36 -18.42
N LEU A 13 5.15 -44.74 -18.77
CA LEU A 13 4.08 -43.76 -19.00
C LEU A 13 3.53 -43.11 -17.72
N ALA A 14 3.69 -43.75 -16.56
CA ALA A 14 3.20 -43.19 -15.29
C ALA A 14 4.09 -42.07 -14.71
N VAL A 15 5.38 -42.03 -15.10
CA VAL A 15 6.35 -41.05 -14.57
C VAL A 15 6.27 -39.70 -15.31
N LEU A 16 5.68 -39.67 -16.51
CA LEU A 16 5.50 -38.43 -17.28
C LEU A 16 4.28 -37.59 -16.86
N ALA A 17 3.46 -38.06 -15.92
CA ALA A 17 2.28 -37.35 -15.44
C ALA A 17 2.50 -36.55 -14.14
N SER A 18 3.69 -36.64 -13.53
CA SER A 18 4.11 -35.74 -12.44
C SER A 18 4.63 -34.42 -13.00
N GLY A 19 3.77 -33.73 -13.74
CA GLY A 19 3.95 -32.30 -13.96
C GLY A 19 3.75 -31.63 -12.61
N CYS A 20 4.84 -31.13 -12.01
CA CYS A 20 4.73 -30.11 -10.98
C CYS A 20 4.00 -28.94 -11.61
N ALA A 21 2.69 -28.82 -11.35
CA ALA A 21 2.00 -27.58 -11.55
C ALA A 21 2.70 -26.56 -10.64
N SER A 22 3.60 -25.75 -11.21
CA SER A 22 3.99 -24.52 -10.56
C SER A 22 2.70 -23.80 -10.18
N PRO A 23 2.58 -23.24 -8.96
CA PRO A 23 1.48 -22.35 -8.66
C PRO A 23 1.39 -21.35 -9.80
N GLN A 24 0.24 -21.27 -10.47
CA GLN A 24 -0.01 -20.20 -11.42
C GLN A 24 0.18 -18.92 -10.62
N ASP A 25 1.20 -18.16 -10.98
CA ASP A 25 1.36 -16.81 -10.49
C ASP A 25 0.08 -16.09 -10.92
N ASN A 26 -0.78 -15.85 -9.94
CA ASN A 26 -2.06 -15.20 -10.18
C ASN A 26 -1.69 -13.81 -10.74
N ASP A 27 -2.14 -13.48 -11.96
CA ASP A 27 -1.98 -12.21 -12.71
C ASP A 27 -2.48 -10.95 -11.95
N SER A 28 -2.62 -11.05 -10.63
CA SER A 28 -3.02 -9.98 -9.73
C SER A 28 -2.06 -8.81 -9.86
N ILE A 29 -2.66 -7.67 -10.17
CA ILE A 29 -2.01 -6.38 -10.24
C ILE A 29 -2.01 -5.81 -8.83
N TRP A 30 -0.84 -5.52 -8.27
CA TRP A 30 -0.74 -4.98 -6.92
C TRP A 30 -0.58 -3.46 -6.97
N TYR A 31 -1.17 -2.78 -5.99
CA TYR A 31 -1.10 -1.32 -5.86
C TYR A 31 -0.55 -0.92 -4.50
N ILE A 32 0.20 0.18 -4.48
CA ILE A 32 0.56 0.88 -3.25
C ILE A 32 0.06 2.31 -3.37
N ASP A 33 -0.81 2.66 -2.43
CA ASP A 33 -1.44 3.97 -2.31
C ASP A 33 -0.93 4.67 -1.05
N VAL A 34 -0.95 6.00 -1.06
CA VAL A 34 -0.67 6.85 0.09
C VAL A 34 -1.91 7.67 0.39
N ALA A 35 -2.35 7.65 1.65
CA ALA A 35 -3.52 8.35 2.13
C ALA A 35 -3.16 9.31 3.27
N ALA A 36 -3.99 10.34 3.48
CA ALA A 36 -3.87 11.26 4.61
C ALA A 36 -5.25 11.51 5.24
N PRO A 37 -5.33 11.87 6.53
CA PRO A 37 -6.59 12.26 7.15
C PRO A 37 -7.18 13.51 6.49
N GLU A 38 -8.50 13.63 6.53
CA GLU A 38 -9.17 14.84 6.06
C GLU A 38 -8.66 16.06 6.84
N HIS A 39 -8.36 17.14 6.12
CA HIS A 39 -7.79 18.38 6.66
C HIS A 39 -6.32 18.31 7.12
N TYR A 40 -5.68 17.14 7.09
CA TYR A 40 -4.29 16.97 7.52
C TYR A 40 -3.41 16.50 6.36
N ASP A 41 -3.53 17.21 5.26
CA ASP A 41 -2.87 16.91 3.99
C ASP A 41 -1.34 16.88 4.13
N VAL A 42 -0.72 16.07 3.28
CA VAL A 42 0.73 15.89 3.22
C VAL A 42 1.25 16.03 1.80
N TRP A 43 2.54 16.32 1.68
CA TRP A 43 3.28 16.17 0.43
C TRP A 43 4.28 15.03 0.54
N GLY A 44 4.05 13.93 -0.18
CA GLY A 44 5.02 12.85 -0.32
C GLY A 44 6.20 13.29 -1.18
N VAL A 45 7.29 13.65 -0.52
CA VAL A 45 8.53 14.18 -1.12
C VAL A 45 9.19 13.09 -1.96
N GLU A 46 9.40 11.94 -1.33
CA GLU A 46 10.07 10.79 -1.93
C GLU A 46 9.53 9.49 -1.36
N MET A 47 9.35 8.50 -2.23
CA MET A 47 9.13 7.13 -1.83
C MET A 47 10.02 6.22 -2.68
N PHE A 48 10.78 5.36 -2.02
CA PHE A 48 11.61 4.34 -2.62
C PHE A 48 11.08 2.98 -2.23
N LEU A 49 10.90 2.11 -3.22
CA LEU A 49 10.48 0.74 -3.08
C LEU A 49 11.66 -0.17 -3.40
N GLU A 50 11.83 -1.25 -2.65
CA GLU A 50 12.88 -2.22 -2.89
C GLU A 50 12.36 -3.66 -2.74
N LYS A 51 12.72 -4.48 -3.71
CA LYS A 51 12.66 -5.94 -3.68
C LYS A 51 14.10 -6.45 -3.66
N THR A 52 14.52 -7.04 -2.54
CA THR A 52 15.93 -7.37 -2.32
C THR A 52 16.45 -8.35 -3.36
N GLY A 53 17.59 -8.01 -3.97
CA GLY A 53 18.22 -8.82 -5.01
C GLY A 53 17.58 -8.70 -6.40
N GLU A 54 16.52 -7.90 -6.56
CA GLU A 54 15.82 -7.74 -7.83
C GLU A 54 15.82 -6.29 -8.30
N ARG A 55 15.24 -5.35 -7.53
CA ARG A 55 15.05 -3.97 -7.98
C ARG A 55 14.82 -3.01 -6.81
N SER A 56 15.39 -1.82 -6.91
CA SER A 56 14.98 -0.64 -6.14
C SER A 56 14.54 0.46 -7.11
N TRP A 57 13.45 1.16 -6.81
CA TRP A 57 12.91 2.21 -7.68
C TRP A 57 12.18 3.29 -6.90
N ARG A 58 12.11 4.48 -7.49
CA ARG A 58 11.32 5.61 -6.96
C ARG A 58 9.87 5.49 -7.42
N GLN A 59 8.94 5.73 -6.50
CA GLN A 59 7.52 5.90 -6.80
C GLN A 59 7.08 7.32 -6.39
N PRO A 60 6.69 8.18 -7.35
CA PRO A 60 6.19 9.52 -7.01
C PRO A 60 4.90 9.45 -6.18
N VAL A 61 4.78 10.35 -5.20
CA VAL A 61 3.58 10.47 -4.35
C VAL A 61 2.92 11.84 -4.56
N GLY A 62 3.64 12.94 -4.25
CA GLY A 62 3.12 14.30 -4.43
C GLY A 62 2.09 14.69 -3.36
N TYR A 63 1.15 15.56 -3.73
CA TYR A 63 0.10 16.02 -2.83
C TYR A 63 -0.88 14.89 -2.50
N VAL A 64 -1.11 14.67 -1.20
CA VAL A 64 -2.09 13.70 -0.69
C VAL A 64 -2.96 14.43 0.32
N GLY A 65 -4.20 14.66 -0.06
CA GLY A 65 -5.29 14.92 0.88
C GLY A 65 -6.10 13.65 1.10
N CYS A 66 -7.18 13.78 1.86
CA CYS A 66 -8.19 12.77 2.16
C CYS A 66 -8.26 11.58 1.16
N CYS A 67 -8.38 10.33 1.62
CA CYS A 67 -9.04 9.98 2.89
C CYS A 67 -8.42 8.80 3.65
N TRP A 68 -8.18 9.00 4.95
CA TRP A 68 -7.70 8.00 5.91
C TRP A 68 -8.78 7.01 6.36
N GLU A 69 -10.00 7.49 6.60
CA GLU A 69 -11.10 6.69 7.14
C GLU A 69 -12.47 7.21 6.65
N GLY A 70 -13.53 6.52 7.06
CA GLY A 70 -14.91 6.90 6.78
C GLY A 70 -15.40 6.43 5.40
N PRO A 71 -16.48 7.04 4.86
CA PRO A 71 -17.12 6.57 3.62
C PRO A 71 -16.21 6.66 2.39
N ASN A 72 -15.12 7.41 2.49
CA ASN A 72 -14.19 7.68 1.40
C ASN A 72 -12.80 7.06 1.61
N GLY A 73 -12.50 6.39 2.74
CA GLY A 73 -11.14 5.96 3.05
C GLY A 73 -11.05 4.62 3.81
N PRO A 74 -9.87 3.98 3.85
CA PRO A 74 -8.57 4.50 3.41
C PRO A 74 -8.38 4.43 1.88
N THR A 75 -8.05 5.56 1.25
CA THR A 75 -7.71 5.66 -0.19
C THR A 75 -6.85 6.89 -0.47
N GLY A 76 -6.09 6.88 -1.57
CA GLY A 76 -5.35 8.06 -1.99
C GLY A 76 -4.52 7.84 -3.25
N SER A 77 -3.46 8.64 -3.40
CA SER A 77 -2.60 8.61 -4.58
C SER A 77 -1.71 7.37 -4.57
N GLY A 78 -1.73 6.59 -5.64
CA GLY A 78 -0.93 5.38 -5.73
C GLY A 78 -0.66 4.92 -7.15
N SER A 79 0.04 3.80 -7.25
CA SER A 79 0.42 3.22 -8.54
C SER A 79 0.61 1.72 -8.44
N ARG A 80 0.49 1.07 -9.60
CA ARG A 80 0.83 -0.34 -9.74
C ARG A 80 2.28 -0.57 -9.32
N VAL A 81 2.51 -1.64 -8.58
CA VAL A 81 3.85 -2.11 -8.21
C VAL A 81 4.11 -3.50 -8.77
N ASP A 82 5.30 -3.67 -9.34
CA ASP A 82 5.79 -4.93 -9.89
C ASP A 82 7.33 -4.84 -10.03
N PRO A 83 8.10 -5.60 -9.24
CA PRO A 83 7.68 -6.58 -8.23
C PRO A 83 7.01 -5.95 -7.00
N PHE A 84 6.37 -6.76 -6.15
CA PHE A 84 5.88 -6.29 -4.84
C PHE A 84 7.07 -6.10 -3.88
N PRO A 85 7.24 -4.93 -3.24
CA PRO A 85 8.43 -4.62 -2.46
C PRO A 85 8.47 -5.35 -1.10
N GLU A 86 9.69 -5.48 -0.57
CA GLU A 86 10.00 -5.95 0.78
C GLU A 86 10.37 -4.79 1.71
N LEU A 87 10.89 -3.70 1.15
CA LEU A 87 11.24 -2.48 1.88
C LEU A 87 10.62 -1.26 1.19
N ILE A 88 10.10 -0.34 2.01
CA ILE A 88 9.54 0.94 1.55
C ILE A 88 10.11 2.04 2.41
N TRP A 89 10.89 2.93 1.82
CA TRP A 89 11.30 4.17 2.48
C TRP A 89 10.43 5.30 1.97
N ILE A 90 9.85 6.08 2.88
CA ILE A 90 9.00 7.23 2.55
C ILE A 90 9.42 8.45 3.36
N ARG A 91 9.49 9.59 2.68
CA ARG A 91 9.67 10.93 3.27
C ARG A 91 8.53 11.82 2.83
N TRP A 92 7.93 12.53 3.78
CA TRP A 92 6.85 13.46 3.50
C TRP A 92 6.97 14.74 4.33
N PHE A 93 6.25 15.76 3.87
CA PHE A 93 6.02 17.02 4.56
C PHE A 93 4.56 17.07 5.03
N SER A 94 4.34 17.36 6.32
CA SER A 94 3.02 17.58 6.92
C SER A 94 2.68 19.06 6.80
N PHE A 95 1.63 19.40 6.03
CA PHE A 95 1.25 20.81 5.86
C PHE A 95 0.71 21.42 7.16
N ALA A 96 -0.04 20.65 7.95
CA ALA A 96 -0.55 21.13 9.24
C ALA A 96 0.58 21.48 10.21
N GLU A 97 1.61 20.64 10.28
CA GLU A 97 2.68 20.77 11.27
C GLU A 97 3.88 21.57 10.76
N GLN A 98 3.99 21.79 9.46
CA GLN A 98 5.18 22.36 8.80
C GLN A 98 6.45 21.55 9.11
N LYS A 99 6.33 20.21 9.09
CA LYS A 99 7.39 19.28 9.50
C LYS A 99 7.65 18.20 8.46
N TYR A 100 8.88 17.71 8.44
CA TYR A 100 9.26 16.54 7.66
C TYR A 100 9.32 15.28 8.52
N TYR A 101 8.88 14.18 7.94
CA TYR A 101 8.96 12.87 8.54
C TYR A 101 9.57 11.86 7.58
N VAL A 102 10.24 10.85 8.12
CA VAL A 102 10.73 9.69 7.38
C VAL A 102 10.34 8.39 8.04
N LYS A 103 10.06 7.37 7.23
CA LYS A 103 9.87 6.01 7.70
C LYS A 103 10.47 4.99 6.74
N LEU A 104 11.23 4.04 7.28
CA LEU A 104 11.47 2.76 6.65
C LEU A 104 10.41 1.77 7.14
N ILE A 105 9.70 1.17 6.20
CA ILE A 105 8.66 0.18 6.41
C ILE A 105 9.22 -1.15 5.89
N GLU A 106 9.36 -2.11 6.79
CA GLU A 106 9.63 -3.50 6.44
C GLU A 106 8.30 -4.18 6.16
N VAL A 107 8.08 -4.59 4.91
CA VAL A 107 6.84 -5.26 4.51
C VAL A 107 6.83 -6.66 5.13
N PRO A 108 5.78 -7.06 5.88
CA PRO A 108 5.72 -8.39 6.45
C PRO A 108 5.87 -9.47 5.36
N PRO A 109 6.73 -10.49 5.54
CA PRO A 109 6.99 -11.49 4.49
C PRO A 109 5.74 -12.22 3.99
N ASN A 110 4.73 -12.36 4.85
CA ASN A 110 3.44 -12.99 4.53
C ASN A 110 2.36 -11.99 4.05
N LEU A 111 2.68 -10.70 3.89
CA LEU A 111 1.67 -9.69 3.53
C LEU A 111 1.05 -10.01 2.17
N LEU A 112 1.87 -10.37 1.19
CA LEU A 112 1.38 -10.70 -0.15
C LEU A 112 0.46 -11.94 -0.14
N GLU A 113 0.74 -12.93 0.70
CA GLU A 113 -0.17 -14.07 0.91
C GLU A 113 -1.50 -13.65 1.55
N ARG A 114 -1.46 -12.70 2.50
CA ARG A 114 -2.68 -12.12 3.10
C ARG A 114 -3.48 -11.32 2.07
N MET A 115 -2.81 -10.55 1.22
CA MET A 115 -3.41 -9.77 0.13
C MET A 115 -4.10 -10.65 -0.91
N ARG A 116 -3.51 -11.82 -1.23
CA ARG A 116 -4.15 -12.82 -2.11
C ARG A 116 -5.46 -13.40 -1.55
N LYS A 117 -5.74 -13.27 -0.25
CA LYS A 117 -6.99 -13.78 0.33
C LYS A 117 -8.18 -12.96 -0.19
N PRO A 118 -9.19 -13.62 -0.77
CA PRO A 118 -10.32 -12.92 -1.34
C PRO A 118 -11.12 -12.16 -0.28
N ALA A 119 -11.64 -10.99 -0.66
CA ALA A 119 -12.58 -10.19 0.09
C ALA A 119 -13.80 -9.89 -0.78
N PRO A 120 -15.02 -9.92 -0.22
CA PRO A 120 -16.21 -9.48 -0.93
C PRO A 120 -16.16 -7.97 -1.16
N TYR A 121 -16.62 -7.55 -2.34
CA TYR A 121 -16.70 -6.14 -2.73
C TYR A 121 -17.90 -5.92 -3.65
N ALA A 122 -18.58 -4.78 -3.50
CA ALA A 122 -19.76 -4.42 -4.25
C ALA A 122 -19.40 -3.76 -5.58
N THR A 123 -20.03 -4.20 -6.66
CA THR A 123 -20.03 -3.52 -7.96
C THR A 123 -21.37 -2.82 -8.19
N GLN A 124 -21.51 -2.11 -9.31
CA GLN A 124 -22.79 -1.51 -9.71
C GLN A 124 -23.90 -2.53 -10.01
N ILE A 125 -23.54 -3.83 -10.15
CA ILE A 125 -24.44 -4.88 -10.63
C ILE A 125 -24.61 -6.00 -9.59
N ASP A 126 -23.53 -6.38 -8.91
CA ASP A 126 -23.47 -7.57 -8.07
C ASP A 126 -22.42 -7.46 -6.95
N MET A 127 -22.45 -8.42 -6.02
CA MET A 127 -21.36 -8.65 -5.08
C MET A 127 -20.34 -9.58 -5.73
N ARG A 128 -19.07 -9.18 -5.74
CA ARG A 128 -17.94 -9.98 -6.22
C ARG A 128 -17.00 -10.30 -5.08
N SER A 129 -16.00 -11.13 -5.39
CA SER A 129 -14.95 -11.51 -4.45
C SER A 129 -13.63 -11.59 -5.20
N GLY A 130 -12.60 -10.95 -4.66
CA GLY A 130 -11.28 -10.84 -5.30
C GLY A 130 -10.20 -10.55 -4.28
N PRO A 131 -8.91 -10.65 -4.65
CA PRO A 131 -7.79 -10.36 -3.74
C PRO A 131 -7.90 -8.94 -3.19
N ARG A 132 -7.32 -8.70 -2.01
CA ARG A 132 -7.02 -7.35 -1.49
C ARG A 132 -5.77 -6.84 -2.19
N ASP A 133 -5.96 -6.35 -3.40
CA ASP A 133 -4.92 -6.00 -4.35
C ASP A 133 -4.20 -4.67 -4.04
N THR A 134 -4.70 -3.91 -3.06
CA THR A 134 -4.16 -2.60 -2.70
C THR A 134 -3.61 -2.61 -1.28
N MET A 135 -2.40 -2.08 -1.12
CA MET A 135 -1.83 -1.70 0.17
C MET A 135 -1.84 -0.18 0.30
N VAL A 136 -2.48 0.35 1.34
CA VAL A 136 -2.56 1.81 1.58
C VAL A 136 -1.64 2.17 2.73
N ILE A 137 -0.76 3.15 2.54
CA ILE A 137 0.09 3.76 3.57
C ILE A 137 -0.56 5.08 3.99
N GLY A 138 -1.18 5.09 5.15
CA GLY A 138 -1.67 6.30 5.79
C GLY A 138 -0.53 7.08 6.42
N LEU A 139 -0.46 8.38 6.14
CA LEU A 139 0.42 9.35 6.80
C LEU A 139 -0.41 10.39 7.55
N ALA A 140 -0.26 10.46 8.86
CA ALA A 140 -1.01 11.39 9.72
C ALA A 140 -0.10 12.22 10.62
N PRO A 141 -0.59 13.34 11.17
CA PRO A 141 0.19 14.19 12.06
C PRO A 141 0.78 13.46 13.28
N GLY A 142 1.85 14.03 13.83
CA GLY A 142 2.65 13.37 14.86
C GLY A 142 3.43 12.16 14.34
N GLY A 143 3.65 12.09 13.02
CA GLY A 143 4.41 11.02 12.37
C GLY A 143 3.73 9.65 12.42
N THR A 144 2.40 9.60 12.55
CA THR A 144 1.69 8.32 12.61
C THR A 144 1.61 7.70 11.23
N VAL A 145 2.01 6.43 11.13
CA VAL A 145 1.93 5.64 9.90
C VAL A 145 1.07 4.42 10.17
N VAL A 146 0.03 4.21 9.37
CA VAL A 146 -0.80 3.01 9.42
C VAL A 146 -0.83 2.41 8.03
N VAL A 147 -0.78 1.08 7.95
CA VAL A 147 -0.90 0.39 6.67
C VAL A 147 -2.11 -0.51 6.69
N TRP A 148 -2.89 -0.45 5.63
CA TRP A 148 -4.03 -1.33 5.39
C TRP A 148 -3.84 -2.13 4.12
N ILE A 149 -4.54 -3.26 4.05
CA ILE A 149 -4.78 -3.99 2.80
C ILE A 149 -6.28 -4.04 2.53
N LEU A 150 -6.69 -3.82 1.29
CA LEU A 150 -8.09 -3.82 0.85
C LEU A 150 -8.21 -4.06 -0.66
N ASN A 151 -9.42 -4.29 -1.13
CA ASN A 151 -9.77 -4.11 -2.55
C ASN A 151 -10.90 -3.09 -2.75
N GLN A 152 -11.59 -2.72 -1.67
CA GLN A 152 -12.61 -1.70 -1.67
C GLN A 152 -12.72 -1.12 -0.25
N ILE A 153 -13.05 0.16 -0.17
CA ILE A 153 -13.40 0.82 1.10
C ILE A 153 -14.50 0.03 1.82
N GLY A 154 -14.31 -0.23 3.11
CA GLY A 154 -15.20 -1.00 3.97
C GLY A 154 -14.76 -2.45 4.23
N ASN A 155 -13.68 -2.93 3.59
CA ASN A 155 -13.11 -4.27 3.86
C ASN A 155 -11.61 -4.28 4.18
N GLU A 156 -11.09 -3.09 4.48
CA GLU A 156 -9.72 -2.85 4.90
C GLU A 156 -9.34 -3.64 6.15
N ILE A 157 -8.10 -4.10 6.16
CA ILE A 157 -7.49 -4.75 7.32
C ILE A 157 -6.24 -3.95 7.66
N GLU A 158 -6.21 -3.35 8.85
CA GLU A 158 -4.98 -2.77 9.39
C GLU A 158 -3.95 -3.89 9.58
N VAL A 159 -2.77 -3.73 9.00
CA VAL A 159 -1.70 -4.75 9.03
C VAL A 159 -0.51 -4.32 9.86
N MET A 160 -0.33 -3.02 10.09
CA MET A 160 0.74 -2.45 10.91
C MET A 160 0.45 -0.98 11.23
N ARG A 161 0.94 -0.55 12.39
CA ARG A 161 0.88 0.83 12.87
C ARG A 161 2.21 1.18 13.51
N MET A 162 2.74 2.35 13.17
CA MET A 162 4.10 2.76 13.49
C MET A 162 4.18 4.26 13.74
N LYS A 163 5.29 4.68 14.34
CA LYS A 163 5.73 6.08 14.36
C LYS A 163 6.93 6.29 13.44
N ALA A 164 6.89 7.41 12.73
CA ALA A 164 7.97 7.92 11.92
C ALA A 164 8.86 8.87 12.70
N THR A 165 10.03 9.14 12.13
CA THR A 165 11.02 10.03 12.73
C THR A 165 10.86 11.40 12.11
N GLU A 166 10.61 12.42 12.94
CA GLU A 166 10.72 13.82 12.53
C GLU A 166 12.17 14.10 12.12
N VAL A 167 12.37 14.74 10.96
CA VAL A 167 13.69 15.10 10.46
C VAL A 167 13.77 16.59 10.15
N PRO A 168 14.97 17.19 10.22
CA PRO A 168 15.16 18.56 9.76
C PRO A 168 14.80 18.73 8.27
N GLY A 169 14.33 19.91 7.93
CA GLY A 169 14.07 20.35 6.55
C GLY A 169 13.55 21.78 6.57
N ASP A 170 13.64 22.49 5.46
CA ASP A 170 13.16 23.86 5.34
C ASP A 170 11.66 23.85 5.00
N PRO A 171 10.77 24.36 5.86
CA PRO A 171 9.34 24.46 5.52
C PRO A 171 9.07 25.36 4.32
N ASP A 172 9.98 26.31 4.03
CA ASP A 172 9.83 27.24 2.90
C ASP A 172 9.95 26.52 1.54
N ASP A 173 10.49 25.30 1.52
CA ASP A 173 10.45 24.39 0.35
C ASP A 173 9.01 24.19 -0.16
N PHE A 174 8.00 24.35 0.71
CA PHE A 174 6.58 24.21 0.41
C PHE A 174 5.76 25.47 0.68
N GLU A 175 6.36 26.66 0.75
CA GLU A 175 5.69 27.93 1.12
C GLU A 175 4.35 28.15 0.37
N VAL A 176 4.37 28.03 -0.96
CA VAL A 176 3.16 28.21 -1.79
C VAL A 176 2.13 27.11 -1.53
N GLY A 177 2.57 25.87 -1.35
CA GLY A 177 1.71 24.74 -1.04
C GLY A 177 1.04 24.92 0.32
N THR A 178 1.81 25.32 1.33
CA THR A 178 1.35 25.67 2.67
C THR A 178 0.31 26.78 2.63
N ARG A 179 0.57 27.87 1.91
CA ARG A 179 -0.41 28.96 1.80
C ARG A 179 -1.74 28.48 1.23
N ASN A 180 -1.71 27.73 0.14
CA ASN A 180 -2.92 27.20 -0.50
C ASN A 180 -3.66 26.19 0.39
N TYR A 181 -2.92 25.40 1.18
CA TYR A 181 -3.48 24.47 2.16
C TYR A 181 -4.18 25.24 3.30
N LEU A 182 -3.51 26.25 3.88
CA LEU A 182 -4.05 27.05 4.98
C LEU A 182 -5.26 27.89 4.54
N GLU A 183 -5.32 28.34 3.29
CA GLU A 183 -6.53 28.98 2.73
C GLU A 183 -7.77 28.08 2.78
N LYS A 184 -7.60 26.76 2.71
CA LYS A 184 -8.70 25.78 2.72
C LYS A 184 -8.98 25.17 4.09
N HIS A 185 -7.94 25.00 4.90
CA HIS A 185 -8.00 24.21 6.14
C HIS A 185 -7.67 25.00 7.40
N GLY A 186 -7.22 26.26 7.28
CA GLY A 186 -6.76 27.08 8.41
C GLY A 186 -7.81 27.27 9.50
N ASP A 187 -9.06 27.58 9.13
CA ASP A 187 -10.16 27.75 10.09
C ASP A 187 -10.43 26.45 10.86
N TYR A 188 -10.41 25.30 10.17
CA TYR A 188 -10.57 23.99 10.80
C TYR A 188 -9.46 23.71 11.80
N LEU A 189 -8.21 23.97 11.43
CA LEU A 189 -7.05 23.80 12.31
C LEU A 189 -7.12 24.72 13.54
N GLN A 190 -7.63 25.95 13.39
CA GLN A 190 -7.80 26.87 14.51
C GLN A 190 -8.84 26.37 15.52
N GLU A 191 -9.93 25.77 15.02
CA GLU A 191 -11.02 25.25 15.86
C GLU A 191 -10.69 23.90 16.51
N HIS A 192 -10.05 22.99 15.76
CA HIS A 192 -9.88 21.58 16.16
C HIS A 192 -8.45 21.21 16.58
N GLY A 193 -7.48 22.06 16.24
CA GLY A 193 -6.06 21.79 16.48
C GLY A 193 -5.47 20.70 15.58
N ILE A 194 -4.28 20.23 15.95
CA ILE A 194 -3.53 19.21 15.22
C ILE A 194 -3.30 18.02 16.16
N PRO A 195 -4.08 16.93 16.04
CA PRO A 195 -3.88 15.75 16.88
C PRO A 195 -2.61 15.02 16.47
N THR A 196 -1.69 14.79 17.40
CA THR A 196 -0.45 14.03 17.13
C THR A 196 -0.58 12.54 17.46
N GLU A 197 -1.69 12.14 18.07
CA GLU A 197 -2.01 10.78 18.53
C GLU A 197 -3.50 10.50 18.32
N GLY A 198 -3.89 9.22 18.34
CA GLY A 198 -5.30 8.81 18.26
C GLY A 198 -5.87 8.62 16.85
N TRP A 199 -5.00 8.66 15.84
CA TRP A 199 -5.27 8.21 14.47
C TRP A 199 -5.47 6.69 14.38
#